data_AF-A0A3D1THN6-F1
#
_entry.id   AF-A0A3D1THN6-F1
#
_cell.length_a   1.000
_cell.length_b   1.000
_cell.length_c   1.000
_cell.angle_alpha   90.00
_cell.angle_beta   90.00
_cell.angle_gamma   90.00
#
_symmetry.space_group_name_H-M   'P 1'
#
loop_
_entity.id
_entity.type
_entity.pdbx_description
1 polymer ?
#
loop_
_entity_poly.entity_id
_entity_poly.type
_entity_poly.pdbx_seq_one_letter_code
_entity_poly.pdbx_strand_id
1 'polypeptide(L)'
;MRKWKVNSLLFLAVVCLSWGMSGAAVAGREVYRIDLSGLSALDLNVEANARQAWDTAHLVVSIQGIVNRDAPRLLIRAMPRPDDFWFEQFVAPGAWLDGATVRSVEEPLQLLEIFGDLFNGVVIYSEEPAAASNLASTIAGVEDRLCLRWDPAPESVCQRVLGSGLSFVGDVLDLRPVLAGVGEGLVPGTHLPSSGSAKCDAYQWLKAHYLDTGRCSEEYMANYIDAYWLRHPGISAFSNATLFNHDFFIAQRAFFFDLHVWGDEPPVDDPGQALGTDVQTLHGIMRSMYEQAKGEIIHIGGFTPWAWKYTDHGIAGGGHGPVDTEWQYAKIISTYNGIMDADALGFSGMSNASFYQHFPL
;
A
#
# COMPACT_ATOMS: atom_id res chain seq x y z
N MET A 1 -53.95 19.24 46.00
CA MET A 1 -54.82 19.66 44.89
C MET A 1 -54.74 21.18 44.74
N ARG A 2 -54.02 21.68 43.73
CA ARG A 2 -54.27 23.02 43.18
C ARG A 2 -53.75 23.04 41.76
N LYS A 3 -54.68 23.18 40.82
CA LYS A 3 -54.48 23.26 39.38
C LYS A 3 -54.85 24.69 38.95
N TRP A 4 -54.09 25.17 37.95
CA TRP A 4 -54.40 26.24 36.99
C TRP A 4 -54.12 27.67 37.47
N LYS A 5 -53.55 28.59 36.66
CA LYS A 5 -53.32 28.59 35.21
C LYS A 5 -52.25 29.63 34.82
N VAL A 6 -51.74 29.39 33.61
CA VAL A 6 -50.70 30.05 32.81
C VAL A 6 -50.95 31.55 32.57
N ASN A 7 -49.85 32.32 32.54
CA ASN A 7 -49.64 33.39 31.57
C ASN A 7 -48.14 33.66 31.41
N SER A 8 -47.66 33.65 30.15
CA SER A 8 -46.80 34.67 29.54
C SER A 8 -45.92 34.06 28.45
N LEU A 9 -46.06 34.64 27.26
CA LEU A 9 -45.25 34.41 26.07
C LEU A 9 -43.76 34.56 26.37
N LEU A 10 -42.92 33.71 25.78
CA LEU A 10 -41.54 34.05 25.49
C LEU A 10 -41.18 33.61 24.06
N PHE A 11 -40.62 34.56 23.32
CA PHE A 11 -40.08 34.44 21.97
C PHE A 11 -39.06 33.29 21.84
N LEU A 12 -39.24 32.44 20.83
CA LEU A 12 -38.19 31.55 20.35
C LEU A 12 -37.25 32.36 19.44
N ALA A 13 -36.04 32.65 19.90
CA ALA A 13 -34.95 33.05 19.02
C ALA A 13 -34.29 31.77 18.49
N VAL A 14 -34.47 31.50 17.20
CA VAL A 14 -33.70 30.48 16.48
C VAL A 14 -32.29 31.03 16.31
N VAL A 15 -31.33 30.51 17.07
CA VAL A 15 -29.92 30.70 16.79
C VAL A 15 -29.54 29.67 15.73
N CYS A 16 -29.51 30.09 14.47
CA CYS A 16 -28.80 29.36 13.41
C CYS A 16 -27.30 29.47 13.72
N LEU A 17 -26.75 28.48 14.42
CA LEU A 17 -25.30 28.26 14.47
C LEU A 17 -24.87 27.73 13.11
N SER A 18 -24.48 28.64 12.22
CA SER A 18 -23.65 28.31 11.07
C SER A 18 -22.33 27.74 11.59
N TRP A 19 -22.13 26.43 11.47
CA TRP A 19 -20.81 25.84 11.59
C TRP A 19 -19.99 26.33 10.38
N GLY A 20 -19.29 27.44 10.57
CA GLY A 20 -18.18 27.79 9.70
C GLY A 20 -17.10 26.76 9.98
N MET A 21 -16.87 25.86 9.02
CA MET A 21 -15.64 25.06 8.98
C MET A 21 -14.48 26.05 8.95
N SER A 22 -13.82 26.27 10.08
CA SER A 22 -12.54 26.97 10.12
C SER A 22 -11.47 26.02 9.59
N GLY A 23 -11.55 25.69 8.30
CA GLY A 23 -10.44 25.12 7.56
C GLY A 23 -9.36 26.19 7.49
N ALA A 24 -8.14 25.83 7.89
CA ALA A 24 -6.97 26.65 7.56
C ALA A 24 -7.04 26.99 6.07
N ALA A 25 -6.88 28.27 5.71
CA ALA A 25 -7.05 28.72 4.34
C ALA A 25 -6.15 27.90 3.39
N VAL A 26 -6.76 27.06 2.55
CA VAL A 26 -6.10 26.25 1.51
C VAL A 26 -5.76 27.09 0.27
N ALA A 27 -6.16 28.37 0.27
CA ALA A 27 -5.84 29.34 -0.76
C ALA A 27 -4.32 29.41 -1.01
N GLY A 28 -3.92 29.08 -2.24
CA GLY A 28 -2.52 29.08 -2.67
C GLY A 28 -1.78 27.75 -2.52
N ARG A 29 -2.45 26.67 -2.10
CA ARG A 29 -1.87 25.31 -2.12
C ARG A 29 -1.85 24.76 -3.55
N GLU A 30 -0.76 24.12 -3.94
CA GLU A 30 -0.67 23.40 -5.21
C GLU A 30 -1.02 21.92 -4.99
N VAL A 31 -1.94 21.42 -5.80
CA VAL A 31 -2.34 20.01 -5.87
C VAL A 31 -2.08 19.52 -7.28
N TYR A 32 -1.33 18.44 -7.40
CA TYR A 32 -1.06 17.78 -8.68
C TYR A 32 -2.04 16.64 -8.89
N ARG A 33 -2.50 16.48 -10.13
CA ARG A 33 -3.44 15.42 -10.51
C ARG A 33 -2.91 14.68 -11.72
N ILE A 34 -2.76 13.36 -11.62
CA ILE A 34 -2.35 12.48 -12.73
C ILE A 34 -3.46 11.49 -13.06
N ASP A 35 -3.70 11.24 -14.35
CA ASP A 35 -4.67 10.26 -14.82
C ASP A 35 -3.98 8.93 -15.19
N LEU A 36 -4.25 7.89 -14.40
CA LEU A 36 -3.78 6.53 -14.64
C LEU A 36 -4.91 5.56 -15.00
N SER A 37 -6.12 6.06 -15.27
CA SER A 37 -7.27 5.22 -15.61
C SER A 37 -7.06 4.40 -16.88
N GLY A 38 -6.15 4.84 -17.76
CA GLY A 38 -5.72 4.10 -18.95
C GLY A 38 -5.07 2.75 -18.63
N LEU A 39 -4.44 2.58 -17.47
CA LEU A 39 -3.84 1.30 -17.07
C LEU A 39 -4.90 0.20 -16.93
N SER A 40 -6.08 0.54 -16.41
CA SER A 40 -7.21 -0.36 -16.25
C SER A 40 -7.90 -0.72 -17.59
N ALA A 41 -7.58 -0.01 -18.67
CA ALA A 41 -8.12 -0.27 -20.01
C ALA A 41 -7.21 -1.19 -20.85
N LEU A 42 -6.01 -1.52 -20.36
CA LEU A 42 -5.09 -2.43 -21.03
C LEU A 42 -5.63 -3.86 -21.00
N ASP A 43 -5.37 -4.65 -22.05
CA ASP A 43 -5.56 -6.10 -21.99
C ASP A 43 -4.43 -6.72 -21.16
N LEU A 44 -4.74 -7.04 -19.91
CA LEU A 44 -3.80 -7.58 -18.94
C LEU A 44 -3.40 -9.03 -19.23
N ASN A 45 -4.07 -9.74 -20.14
CA ASN A 45 -3.62 -11.06 -20.58
C ASN A 45 -2.38 -10.96 -21.49
N VAL A 46 -2.08 -9.77 -22.01
CA VAL A 46 -0.82 -9.49 -22.68
C VAL A 46 0.24 -9.20 -21.62
N GLU A 47 1.24 -10.06 -21.57
CA GLU A 47 2.32 -10.05 -20.59
C GLU A 47 3.00 -8.68 -20.41
N ALA A 48 3.30 -8.01 -21.51
CA ALA A 48 3.92 -6.68 -21.50
C ALA A 48 2.99 -5.60 -20.93
N ASN A 49 1.69 -5.68 -21.20
CA ASN A 49 0.70 -4.73 -20.68
C ASN A 49 0.54 -4.85 -19.17
N ALA A 50 0.48 -6.08 -18.64
CA ALA A 50 0.37 -6.31 -17.19
C ALA A 50 1.58 -5.76 -16.43
N ARG A 51 2.79 -5.99 -16.95
CA ARG A 51 4.02 -5.42 -16.39
C ARG A 51 4.07 -3.90 -16.50
N GLN A 52 3.68 -3.34 -17.64
CA GLN A 52 3.58 -1.88 -17.79
C GLN A 52 2.61 -1.27 -16.78
N ALA A 53 1.44 -1.87 -16.59
CA ALA A 53 0.45 -1.44 -15.61
C ALA A 53 1.02 -1.50 -14.18
N TRP A 54 1.59 -2.65 -13.80
CA TRP A 54 2.22 -2.86 -12.50
C TRP A 54 3.35 -1.85 -12.24
N ASP A 55 4.30 -1.71 -13.15
CA ASP A 55 5.47 -0.85 -12.96
C ASP A 55 5.08 0.63 -12.87
N THR A 56 4.13 1.05 -13.71
CA THR A 56 3.64 2.43 -13.71
C THR A 56 2.89 2.72 -12.42
N ALA A 57 1.99 1.83 -12.00
CA ALA A 57 1.23 2.02 -10.76
C ALA A 57 2.15 2.00 -9.54
N HIS A 58 3.04 1.02 -9.41
CA HIS A 58 3.92 0.88 -8.24
C HIS A 58 4.88 2.08 -8.11
N LEU A 59 5.41 2.60 -9.22
CA LEU A 59 6.16 3.85 -9.23
C LEU A 59 5.30 5.01 -8.69
N VAL A 60 4.14 5.26 -9.30
CA VAL A 60 3.34 6.45 -8.99
C VAL A 60 2.72 6.39 -7.58
N VAL A 61 2.32 5.22 -7.09
CA VAL A 61 1.80 5.09 -5.70
C VAL A 61 2.91 5.25 -4.67
N SER A 62 4.16 4.84 -4.99
CA SER A 62 5.31 5.11 -4.11
C SER A 62 5.63 6.61 -4.05
N ILE A 63 5.57 7.30 -5.20
CA ILE A 63 5.63 8.77 -5.25
C ILE A 63 4.51 9.35 -4.39
N GLN A 64 3.26 8.93 -4.63
CA GLN A 64 2.08 9.45 -3.95
C GLN A 64 2.19 9.32 -2.44
N GLY A 65 2.53 8.14 -1.92
CA GLY A 65 2.67 7.93 -0.49
C GLY A 65 3.74 8.82 0.15
N ILE A 66 4.91 8.96 -0.49
CA ILE A 66 5.99 9.82 0.00
C ILE A 66 5.57 11.29 0.00
N VAL A 67 5.09 11.81 -1.14
CA VAL A 67 4.77 13.23 -1.28
C VAL A 67 3.52 13.62 -0.51
N ASN A 68 2.61 12.67 -0.23
CA ASN A 68 1.42 12.92 0.56
C ASN A 68 1.59 12.71 2.05
N ARG A 69 2.79 12.39 2.57
CA ARG A 69 2.96 12.14 4.01
C ARG A 69 2.49 13.30 4.88
N ASP A 70 2.85 14.53 4.53
CA ASP A 70 2.60 15.71 5.35
C ASP A 70 1.59 16.72 4.75
N ALA A 71 1.12 16.47 3.53
CA ALA A 71 0.17 17.35 2.85
C ALA A 71 -0.51 16.64 1.67
N PRO A 72 -1.73 17.03 1.26
CA PRO A 72 -2.41 16.46 0.09
C PRO A 72 -1.82 17.04 -1.21
N ARG A 73 -0.68 16.51 -1.69
CA ARG A 73 0.08 17.06 -2.84
C ARG A 73 -0.27 16.40 -4.17
N LEU A 74 -0.50 15.08 -4.19
CA LEU A 74 -0.71 14.30 -5.41
C LEU A 74 -1.99 13.47 -5.31
N LEU A 75 -2.91 13.68 -6.26
CA LEU A 75 -4.10 12.87 -6.45
C LEU A 75 -3.98 12.07 -7.75
N ILE A 76 -4.20 10.76 -7.68
CA ILE A 76 -4.25 9.86 -8.81
C ILE A 76 -5.71 9.63 -9.20
N ARG A 77 -6.04 9.82 -10.47
CA ARG A 77 -7.30 9.33 -11.04
C ARG A 77 -7.04 7.94 -11.62
N ALA A 78 -7.29 6.89 -10.83
CA ALA A 78 -7.13 5.49 -11.21
C ALA A 78 -8.48 4.81 -11.51
N MET A 79 -9.50 5.18 -10.73
CA MET A 79 -10.87 4.71 -10.83
C MET A 79 -11.77 5.90 -11.19
N PRO A 80 -12.04 6.15 -12.49
CA PRO A 80 -12.72 7.34 -13.00
C PRO A 80 -13.92 7.79 -12.17
N ARG A 81 -14.92 6.92 -11.95
CA ARG A 81 -16.18 7.33 -11.30
C ARG A 81 -15.98 7.77 -9.84
N PRO A 82 -15.46 6.94 -8.92
CA PRO A 82 -15.27 7.38 -7.53
C PRO A 82 -14.24 8.51 -7.40
N ASP A 83 -13.14 8.47 -8.15
CA ASP A 83 -12.10 9.50 -8.05
C ASP A 83 -12.58 10.86 -8.57
N ASP A 84 -13.31 10.90 -9.69
CA ASP A 84 -13.89 12.13 -10.22
C ASP A 84 -14.94 12.69 -9.26
N PHE A 85 -15.82 11.83 -8.72
CA PHE A 85 -16.85 12.25 -7.76
C PHE A 85 -16.24 12.94 -6.54
N TRP A 86 -15.28 12.30 -5.87
CA TRP A 86 -14.67 12.87 -4.67
C TRP A 86 -13.86 14.12 -4.97
N PHE A 87 -13.10 14.12 -6.06
CA PHE A 87 -12.34 15.30 -6.48
C PHE A 87 -13.26 16.50 -6.74
N GLU A 88 -14.39 16.30 -7.45
CA GLU A 88 -15.40 17.34 -7.67
C GLU A 88 -15.98 17.88 -6.36
N GLN A 89 -16.24 17.02 -5.36
CA GLN A 89 -16.69 17.46 -4.03
C GLN A 89 -15.62 18.31 -3.34
N PHE A 90 -14.35 17.96 -3.46
CA PHE A 90 -13.27 18.66 -2.75
C PHE A 90 -12.95 20.03 -3.36
N VAL A 91 -13.08 20.21 -4.67
CA VAL A 91 -12.78 21.49 -5.34
C VAL A 91 -13.99 22.42 -5.49
N ALA A 92 -15.16 21.99 -5.04
CA ALA A 92 -16.37 22.83 -5.09
C ALA A 92 -16.18 24.12 -4.27
N PRO A 93 -16.87 25.23 -4.64
CA PRO A 93 -16.81 26.47 -3.86
C PRO A 93 -17.18 26.24 -2.38
N GLY A 94 -16.34 26.72 -1.47
CA GLY A 94 -16.48 26.53 -0.03
C GLY A 94 -16.08 25.14 0.49
N ALA A 95 -15.61 24.23 -0.36
CA ALA A 95 -15.12 22.91 0.04
C ALA A 95 -13.64 22.92 0.41
N TRP A 96 -13.09 21.74 0.71
CA TRP A 96 -11.74 21.57 1.27
C TRP A 96 -10.63 22.19 0.41
N LEU A 97 -10.67 22.01 -0.91
CA LEU A 97 -9.67 22.49 -1.86
C LEU A 97 -10.12 23.76 -2.60
N ASP A 98 -11.10 24.50 -2.07
CA ASP A 98 -11.49 25.79 -2.64
C ASP A 98 -10.29 26.76 -2.64
N GLY A 99 -10.03 27.37 -3.79
CA GLY A 99 -8.86 28.24 -4.02
C GLY A 99 -7.50 27.53 -4.15
N ALA A 100 -7.46 26.19 -4.15
CA ALA A 100 -6.24 25.45 -4.50
C ALA A 100 -5.94 25.58 -6.01
N THR A 101 -4.65 25.61 -6.35
CA THR A 101 -4.21 25.51 -7.76
C THR A 101 -4.05 24.03 -8.11
N VAL A 102 -4.96 23.49 -8.92
CA VAL A 102 -4.84 22.12 -9.41
C VAL A 102 -4.05 22.10 -10.72
N ARG A 103 -2.96 21.33 -10.74
CA ARG A 103 -2.09 21.14 -11.91
C ARG A 103 -2.23 19.71 -12.44
N SER A 104 -2.64 19.58 -13.70
CA SER A 104 -2.63 18.27 -14.37
C SER A 104 -1.20 17.86 -14.70
N VAL A 105 -0.91 16.57 -14.52
CA VAL A 105 0.34 15.90 -14.89
C VAL A 105 -0.02 14.78 -15.86
N GLU A 106 0.66 14.74 -17.01
CA GLU A 106 0.32 13.83 -18.11
C GLU A 106 1.14 12.53 -18.01
N GLU A 107 2.38 12.61 -17.52
CA GLU A 107 3.33 11.50 -17.53
C GLU A 107 3.96 11.29 -16.14
N PRO A 108 4.12 10.04 -15.67
CA PRO A 108 4.76 9.74 -14.39
C PRO A 108 6.14 10.37 -14.19
N LEU A 109 6.94 10.49 -15.26
CA LEU A 109 8.28 11.08 -15.19
C LEU A 109 8.27 12.56 -14.79
N GLN A 110 7.21 13.31 -15.13
CA GLN A 110 7.07 14.70 -14.71
C GLN A 110 6.94 14.82 -13.19
N LEU A 111 6.35 13.83 -12.52
CA LEU A 111 6.28 13.80 -11.05
C LEU A 111 7.67 13.73 -10.41
N LEU A 112 8.63 13.09 -11.07
CA LEU A 112 10.01 13.01 -10.59
C LEU A 112 10.70 14.37 -10.61
N GLU A 113 10.41 15.19 -11.63
CA GLU A 113 10.91 16.56 -11.73
C GLU A 113 10.23 17.48 -10.71
N ILE A 114 8.91 17.32 -10.53
CA ILE A 114 8.10 18.15 -9.62
C ILE A 114 8.48 17.89 -8.15
N PHE A 115 8.70 16.63 -7.77
CA PHE A 115 8.87 16.21 -6.38
C PHE A 115 10.27 15.68 -6.06
N GLY A 116 11.23 15.82 -6.96
CA GLY A 116 12.57 15.22 -6.85
C GLY A 116 13.29 15.49 -5.52
N ASP A 117 13.07 16.67 -4.93
CA ASP A 117 13.66 17.07 -3.64
C ASP A 117 13.08 16.32 -2.42
N LEU A 118 11.99 15.57 -2.60
CA LEU A 118 11.35 14.76 -1.55
C LEU A 118 11.77 13.29 -1.59
N PHE A 119 12.61 12.89 -2.55
CA PHE A 119 13.07 11.52 -2.69
C PHE A 119 14.55 11.40 -2.31
N ASN A 120 14.89 10.33 -1.61
CA ASN A 120 16.28 10.01 -1.28
C ASN A 120 16.91 9.02 -2.24
N GLY A 121 16.13 8.37 -3.11
CA GLY A 121 16.67 7.36 -4.02
C GLY A 121 15.63 6.52 -4.73
N VAL A 122 16.09 5.38 -5.24
CA VAL A 122 15.24 4.32 -5.78
C VAL A 122 15.54 2.99 -5.10
N VAL A 123 14.54 2.11 -5.05
CA VAL A 123 14.68 0.72 -4.63
C VAL A 123 14.33 -0.18 -5.81
N ILE A 124 15.31 -0.96 -6.26
CA ILE A 124 15.19 -1.88 -7.39
C ILE A 124 14.94 -3.28 -6.87
N TYR A 125 13.96 -3.99 -7.44
CA TYR A 125 13.64 -5.37 -7.09
C TYR A 125 13.41 -6.25 -8.33
N SER A 126 13.53 -7.57 -8.18
CA SER A 126 13.18 -8.55 -9.21
C SER A 126 11.74 -9.05 -9.02
N GLU A 127 11.13 -9.60 -10.07
CA GLU A 127 9.84 -10.33 -9.93
C GLU A 127 9.94 -11.54 -9.00
N GLU A 128 11.12 -12.16 -8.89
CA GLU A 128 11.34 -13.32 -8.04
C GLU A 128 12.47 -13.05 -7.03
N PRO A 129 12.28 -13.38 -5.74
CA PRO A 129 11.02 -13.89 -5.15
C PRO A 129 9.93 -12.82 -5.18
N ALA A 130 8.67 -13.22 -5.41
CA ALA A 130 7.52 -12.31 -5.53
C ALA A 130 7.43 -11.27 -4.39
N ALA A 131 7.75 -11.68 -3.16
CA ALA A 131 7.80 -10.83 -1.96
C ALA A 131 8.69 -9.58 -2.09
N ALA A 132 9.64 -9.54 -3.03
CA ALA A 132 10.54 -8.42 -3.22
C ALA A 132 9.80 -7.10 -3.52
N SER A 133 8.59 -7.14 -4.09
CA SER A 133 7.76 -5.94 -4.28
C SER A 133 7.26 -5.35 -2.95
N ASN A 134 6.90 -6.19 -1.98
CA ASN A 134 6.46 -5.75 -0.65
C ASN A 134 7.64 -5.20 0.16
N LEU A 135 8.83 -5.80 0.01
CA LEU A 135 10.07 -5.21 0.54
C LEU A 135 10.29 -3.82 -0.03
N ALA A 136 10.15 -3.64 -1.34
CA ALA A 136 10.30 -2.35 -1.99
C ALA A 136 9.28 -1.31 -1.48
N SER A 137 8.01 -1.68 -1.28
CA SER A 137 6.98 -0.78 -0.70
C SER A 137 7.32 -0.37 0.74
N THR A 138 7.78 -1.30 1.58
CA THR A 138 8.20 -0.99 2.97
C THR A 138 9.38 -0.01 2.96
N ILE A 139 10.39 -0.28 2.14
CA ILE A 139 11.57 0.56 1.99
C ILE A 139 11.20 1.94 1.45
N ALA A 140 10.27 2.02 0.49
CA ALA A 140 9.80 3.29 -0.04
C ALA A 140 9.23 4.19 1.04
N GLY A 141 8.41 3.62 1.94
CA GLY A 141 7.89 4.36 3.09
C GLY A 141 8.98 4.77 4.07
N VAL A 142 9.90 3.86 4.42
CA VAL A 142 10.90 4.14 5.46
C VAL A 142 12.04 5.05 4.98
N GLU A 143 12.46 4.93 3.72
CA GLU A 143 13.66 5.59 3.19
C GLU A 143 13.37 6.65 2.13
N ASP A 144 12.10 6.88 1.78
CA ASP A 144 11.69 7.81 0.72
C ASP A 144 12.33 7.46 -0.64
N ARG A 145 12.33 6.17 -0.98
CA ARG A 145 12.86 5.62 -2.23
C ARG A 145 11.75 5.18 -3.16
N LEU A 146 11.88 5.45 -4.45
CA LEU A 146 10.86 5.05 -5.44
C LEU A 146 10.98 3.57 -5.83
N CYS A 147 9.84 2.87 -5.90
CA CYS A 147 9.80 1.46 -6.23
C CYS A 147 9.97 1.21 -7.73
N LEU A 148 10.97 0.40 -8.12
CA LEU A 148 11.23 0.02 -9.50
C LEU A 148 11.41 -1.50 -9.65
N ARG A 149 10.51 -2.15 -10.39
CA ARG A 149 10.76 -3.53 -10.84
C ARG A 149 11.85 -3.48 -11.90
N TRP A 150 12.87 -4.32 -11.76
CA TRP A 150 13.94 -4.39 -12.75
C TRP A 150 13.40 -4.95 -14.06
N ASP A 151 13.53 -4.15 -15.10
CA ASP A 151 13.28 -4.54 -16.48
C ASP A 151 14.40 -3.95 -17.34
N PRO A 152 15.19 -4.78 -18.04
CA PRO A 152 16.32 -4.29 -18.85
C PRO A 152 15.88 -3.66 -20.18
N ALA A 153 14.60 -3.74 -20.56
CA ALA A 153 14.12 -3.12 -21.79
C ALA A 153 14.32 -1.59 -21.73
N PRO A 154 14.91 -0.95 -22.76
CA PRO A 154 15.21 0.49 -22.73
C PRO A 154 14.01 1.39 -22.48
N GLU A 155 12.82 0.98 -22.92
CA GLU A 155 11.57 1.73 -22.77
C GLU A 155 10.80 1.38 -21.49
N SER A 156 11.33 0.48 -20.65
CA SER A 156 10.69 0.13 -19.38
C SER A 156 10.66 1.32 -18.44
N VAL A 157 9.70 1.33 -17.51
CA VAL A 157 9.61 2.34 -16.45
C VAL A 157 10.93 2.43 -15.67
N CYS A 158 11.53 1.28 -15.35
CA CYS A 158 12.83 1.22 -14.67
C CYS A 158 13.93 1.96 -15.44
N GLN A 159 14.16 1.62 -16.72
CA GLN A 159 15.23 2.26 -17.50
C GLN A 159 14.94 3.75 -17.74
N ARG A 160 13.67 4.13 -17.95
CA ARG A 160 13.26 5.53 -18.10
C ARG A 160 13.55 6.36 -16.84
N VAL A 161 13.27 5.82 -15.65
CA VAL A 161 13.57 6.48 -14.37
C VAL A 161 15.09 6.58 -14.15
N LEU A 162 15.80 5.47 -14.31
CA LEU A 162 17.27 5.42 -14.16
C LEU A 162 17.99 6.34 -15.15
N GLY A 163 17.45 6.50 -16.36
CA GLY A 163 17.97 7.38 -17.41
C GLY A 163 17.52 8.84 -17.32
N SER A 164 16.73 9.24 -16.32
CA SER A 164 16.18 10.60 -16.21
C SER A 164 17.23 11.69 -15.98
N GLY A 165 18.39 11.34 -15.41
CA GLY A 165 19.45 12.28 -15.04
C GLY A 165 19.17 13.08 -13.76
N LEU A 166 18.10 12.78 -13.03
CA LEU A 166 17.78 13.39 -11.74
C LEU A 166 18.75 12.90 -10.65
N SER A 167 19.17 13.79 -9.74
CA SER A 167 20.25 13.50 -8.78
C SER A 167 19.92 12.36 -7.81
N PHE A 168 18.69 12.32 -7.27
CA PHE A 168 18.28 11.28 -6.32
C PHE A 168 18.36 9.88 -6.92
N VAL A 169 18.17 9.73 -8.23
CA VAL A 169 18.19 8.44 -8.94
C VAL A 169 19.57 7.76 -8.84
N GLY A 170 20.64 8.51 -8.57
CA GLY A 170 21.97 7.95 -8.34
C GLY A 170 22.10 7.15 -7.03
N ASP A 171 21.20 7.34 -6.06
CA ASP A 171 21.16 6.55 -4.83
C ASP A 171 20.23 5.32 -5.04
N VAL A 172 20.84 4.22 -5.44
CA VAL A 172 20.15 2.95 -5.75
C VAL A 172 20.34 1.94 -4.63
N LEU A 173 19.24 1.52 -4.01
CA LEU A 173 19.20 0.30 -3.21
C LEU A 173 18.71 -0.86 -4.09
N ASP A 174 19.64 -1.74 -4.50
CA ASP A 174 19.31 -2.90 -5.33
C ASP A 174 19.07 -4.14 -4.47
N LEU A 175 17.82 -4.60 -4.39
CA LEU A 175 17.44 -5.80 -3.64
C LEU A 175 17.82 -7.09 -4.35
N ARG A 176 18.14 -7.08 -5.65
CA ARG A 176 18.46 -8.30 -6.40
C ARG A 176 19.69 -9.04 -5.84
N PRO A 177 20.84 -8.39 -5.61
CA PRO A 177 21.97 -9.05 -4.96
C PRO A 177 21.71 -9.39 -3.48
N VAL A 178 20.88 -8.60 -2.79
CA VAL A 178 20.49 -8.89 -1.39
C VAL A 178 19.71 -10.18 -1.31
N LEU A 179 18.71 -10.36 -2.18
CA LEU A 179 17.83 -11.52 -2.20
C LEU A 179 18.41 -12.71 -2.98
N ALA A 180 19.55 -12.57 -3.65
CA ALA A 180 20.22 -13.71 -4.29
C ALA A 180 20.69 -14.77 -3.28
N GLY A 181 20.88 -14.39 -2.00
CA GLY A 181 21.34 -15.27 -0.93
C GLY A 181 20.24 -15.77 0.02
N VAL A 182 18.95 -15.54 -0.29
CA VAL A 182 17.85 -16.05 0.54
C VAL A 182 17.55 -17.53 0.23
N GLY A 183 16.99 -18.25 1.20
CA GLY A 183 16.59 -19.65 1.06
C GLY A 183 17.67 -20.68 1.41
N GLU A 184 18.92 -20.25 1.65
CA GLU A 184 20.01 -21.14 2.08
C GLU A 184 20.91 -20.48 3.12
N GLY A 185 21.50 -21.29 4.02
CA GLY A 185 22.52 -20.82 4.96
C GLY A 185 22.00 -19.85 6.01
N LEU A 186 22.38 -18.58 5.90
CA LEU A 186 21.97 -17.49 6.79
C LEU A 186 21.20 -16.44 5.99
N VAL A 187 20.18 -15.84 6.60
CA VAL A 187 19.49 -14.69 6.02
C VAL A 187 20.50 -13.54 5.82
N PRO A 188 20.64 -13.00 4.59
CA PRO A 188 21.73 -12.08 4.22
C PRO A 188 21.93 -10.92 5.21
N GLY A 189 23.17 -10.68 5.63
CA GLY A 189 23.47 -9.57 6.54
C GLY A 189 22.96 -9.74 7.98
N THR A 190 22.48 -10.94 8.35
CA THR A 190 22.00 -11.25 9.70
C THR A 190 22.68 -12.50 10.27
N HIS A 191 22.36 -12.83 11.53
CA HIS A 191 22.74 -14.09 12.17
C HIS A 191 21.63 -15.15 12.13
N LEU A 192 20.49 -14.84 11.50
CA LEU A 192 19.35 -15.74 11.45
C LEU A 192 19.64 -16.89 10.48
N PRO A 193 19.43 -18.15 10.88
CA PRO A 193 19.46 -19.26 9.95
C PRO A 193 18.36 -19.09 8.91
N SER A 194 18.64 -19.48 7.67
CA SER A 194 17.64 -19.58 6.63
C SER A 194 16.52 -20.53 7.06
N SER A 195 15.30 -20.16 6.69
CA SER A 195 14.11 -21.02 6.81
C SER A 195 14.05 -22.12 5.73
N GLY A 196 14.93 -22.07 4.72
CA GLY A 196 14.81 -22.88 3.51
C GLY A 196 13.81 -22.34 2.49
N SER A 197 13.15 -21.20 2.78
CA SER A 197 12.21 -20.51 1.90
C SER A 197 12.77 -19.14 1.52
N ALA A 198 12.95 -18.90 0.23
CA ALA A 198 13.40 -17.58 -0.27
C ALA A 198 12.41 -16.48 0.11
N LYS A 199 11.09 -16.78 0.06
CA LYS A 199 10.02 -15.86 0.45
C LYS A 199 10.10 -15.49 1.93
N CYS A 200 10.14 -16.48 2.81
CA CYS A 200 10.18 -16.24 4.25
C CYS A 200 11.49 -15.54 4.66
N ASP A 201 12.62 -15.92 4.06
CA ASP A 201 13.91 -15.29 4.33
C ASP A 201 13.95 -13.82 3.85
N ALA A 202 13.28 -13.49 2.74
CA ALA A 202 13.13 -12.09 2.32
C ALA A 202 12.38 -11.26 3.37
N TYR A 203 11.30 -11.80 3.94
CA TYR A 203 10.57 -11.11 5.02
C TYR A 203 11.34 -11.09 6.34
N GLN A 204 12.09 -12.14 6.67
CA GLN A 204 12.99 -12.13 7.84
C GLN A 204 14.10 -11.09 7.69
N TRP A 205 14.65 -10.93 6.48
CA TRP A 205 15.60 -9.87 6.16
C TRP A 205 14.97 -8.49 6.40
N LEU A 206 13.79 -8.24 5.82
CA LEU A 206 13.10 -6.96 5.99
C LEU A 206 12.79 -6.69 7.46
N LYS A 207 12.29 -7.69 8.19
CA LYS A 207 12.02 -7.62 9.62
C LYS A 207 13.28 -7.23 10.41
N ALA A 208 14.39 -7.92 10.20
CA ALA A 208 15.63 -7.68 10.93
C ALA A 208 16.23 -6.30 10.66
N HIS A 209 16.10 -5.78 9.43
CA HIS A 209 16.71 -4.50 9.05
C HIS A 209 15.81 -3.28 9.29
N TYR A 210 14.48 -3.46 9.32
CA TYR A 210 13.53 -2.33 9.37
C TYR A 210 12.54 -2.41 10.53
N LEU A 211 11.90 -3.55 10.75
CA LEU A 211 10.89 -3.66 11.82
C LEU A 211 11.54 -3.74 13.20
N ASP A 212 12.49 -4.65 13.38
CA ASP A 212 13.18 -4.88 14.65
C ASP A 212 14.06 -3.70 15.07
N THR A 213 14.44 -2.85 14.11
CA THR A 213 15.23 -1.62 14.34
C THR A 213 14.36 -0.41 14.63
N GLY A 214 13.02 -0.56 14.68
CA GLY A 214 12.08 0.52 14.98
C GLY A 214 11.95 1.56 13.87
N ARG A 215 12.26 1.19 12.61
CA ARG A 215 12.19 2.12 11.47
C ARG A 215 10.82 2.12 10.77
N CYS A 216 10.07 1.03 10.90
CA CYS A 216 8.69 0.94 10.43
C CYS A 216 7.72 1.65 11.39
N SER A 217 6.50 1.90 10.92
CA SER A 217 5.37 2.34 11.76
C SER A 217 5.20 1.45 13.00
N GLU A 218 4.83 2.06 14.13
CA GLU A 218 4.35 1.33 15.32
C GLU A 218 2.82 1.09 15.27
N GLU A 219 2.11 1.61 14.26
CA GLU A 219 0.64 1.55 14.16
C GLU A 219 0.14 0.81 12.92
N TYR A 220 0.83 0.92 11.79
CA TYR A 220 0.34 0.44 10.49
C TYR A 220 1.16 -0.73 9.91
N MET A 221 0.46 -1.73 9.39
CA MET A 221 0.99 -2.80 8.55
C MET A 221 0.12 -3.00 7.31
N ALA A 222 0.64 -3.73 6.32
CA ALA A 222 -0.01 -3.92 5.03
C ALA A 222 0.11 -5.38 4.54
N ASN A 223 -1.01 -6.09 4.43
CA ASN A 223 -1.12 -7.44 3.89
C ASN A 223 -1.64 -7.38 2.44
N TYR A 224 -0.75 -7.22 1.47
CA TYR A 224 -1.11 -7.02 0.06
C TYR A 224 -0.44 -8.03 -0.85
N ILE A 225 -1.15 -8.40 -1.93
CA ILE A 225 -0.60 -9.31 -2.91
C ILE A 225 0.70 -8.75 -3.50
N ASP A 226 1.74 -9.56 -3.44
CA ASP A 226 3.04 -9.22 -4.01
C ASP A 226 3.08 -9.39 -5.54
N ALA A 227 4.27 -9.35 -6.14
CA ALA A 227 4.45 -9.48 -7.59
C ALA A 227 3.88 -10.80 -8.17
N TYR A 228 3.46 -11.76 -7.34
CA TYR A 228 2.75 -12.96 -7.76
C TYR A 228 1.46 -12.64 -8.55
N TRP A 229 0.84 -11.47 -8.33
CA TRP A 229 -0.30 -11.01 -9.15
C TRP A 229 -0.01 -11.10 -10.67
N LEU A 230 1.23 -10.81 -11.09
CA LEU A 230 1.67 -10.87 -12.49
C LEU A 230 1.60 -12.27 -13.11
N ARG A 231 1.48 -13.34 -12.31
CA ARG A 231 1.27 -14.71 -12.83
C ARG A 231 -0.11 -14.87 -13.47
N HIS A 232 -1.12 -14.20 -12.92
CA HIS A 232 -2.50 -14.29 -13.36
C HIS A 232 -3.22 -12.93 -13.27
N PRO A 233 -2.76 -11.91 -14.01
CA PRO A 233 -3.27 -10.54 -13.88
C PRO A 233 -4.71 -10.39 -14.38
N GLY A 234 -5.19 -11.33 -15.20
CA GLY A 234 -6.54 -11.33 -15.79
C GLY A 234 -7.65 -11.95 -14.92
N ILE A 235 -7.36 -12.43 -13.70
CA ILE A 235 -8.40 -13.00 -12.81
C ILE A 235 -9.46 -11.96 -12.45
N SER A 236 -9.05 -10.70 -12.27
CA SER A 236 -9.95 -9.62 -11.87
C SER A 236 -9.51 -8.28 -12.44
N ALA A 237 -10.20 -7.20 -12.05
CA ALA A 237 -9.83 -5.84 -12.44
C ALA A 237 -8.45 -5.44 -11.90
N PHE A 238 -7.76 -4.52 -12.60
CA PHE A 238 -6.42 -4.06 -12.22
C PHE A 238 -6.33 -3.49 -10.79
N SER A 239 -7.41 -2.89 -10.28
CA SER A 239 -7.49 -2.41 -8.88
C SER A 239 -7.14 -3.48 -7.85
N ASN A 240 -7.35 -4.76 -8.20
CA ASN A 240 -7.11 -5.91 -7.32
C ASN A 240 -5.65 -6.38 -7.35
N ALA A 241 -4.76 -5.70 -8.09
CA ALA A 241 -3.33 -5.74 -7.86
C ALA A 241 -2.93 -5.03 -6.54
N THR A 242 -3.90 -4.38 -5.88
CA THR A 242 -3.81 -3.66 -4.59
C THR A 242 -2.79 -2.52 -4.52
N LEU A 243 -2.02 -2.26 -5.58
CA LEU A 243 -1.01 -1.21 -5.63
C LEU A 243 -1.56 0.18 -5.28
N PHE A 244 -2.78 0.53 -5.71
CA PHE A 244 -3.37 1.83 -5.40
C PHE A 244 -3.64 2.06 -3.91
N ASN A 245 -3.67 1.00 -3.11
CA ASN A 245 -3.84 1.07 -1.65
C ASN A 245 -2.49 1.31 -0.95
N HIS A 246 -1.37 1.04 -1.64
CA HIS A 246 -0.03 1.18 -1.04
C HIS A 246 0.30 2.63 -0.70
N ASP A 247 -0.33 3.61 -1.34
CA ASP A 247 -0.03 5.03 -1.14
C ASP A 247 -0.13 5.42 0.35
N PHE A 248 -1.21 5.05 1.03
CA PHE A 248 -1.39 5.33 2.45
C PHE A 248 -0.36 4.60 3.32
N PHE A 249 -0.16 3.31 3.09
CA PHE A 249 0.76 2.51 3.88
C PHE A 249 2.24 2.91 3.68
N ILE A 250 2.60 3.39 2.49
CA ILE A 250 3.90 4.03 2.22
C ILE A 250 4.00 5.37 2.95
N ALA A 251 2.95 6.19 2.93
CA ALA A 251 2.92 7.45 3.67
C ALA A 251 3.14 7.20 5.18
N GLN A 252 2.53 6.14 5.72
CA GLN A 252 2.63 5.72 7.13
C GLN A 252 3.88 4.92 7.48
N ARG A 253 4.77 4.63 6.51
CA ARG A 253 5.99 3.81 6.72
C ARG A 253 5.68 2.39 7.23
N ALA A 254 4.57 1.82 6.78
CA ALA A 254 4.08 0.51 7.20
C ALA A 254 5.00 -0.63 6.75
N PHE A 255 4.94 -1.75 7.48
CA PHE A 255 5.57 -3.01 7.07
C PHE A 255 4.62 -3.80 6.15
N PHE A 256 5.06 -4.09 4.93
CA PHE A 256 4.29 -4.85 3.94
C PHE A 256 4.66 -6.34 3.96
N PHE A 257 3.66 -7.20 3.87
CA PHE A 257 3.83 -8.66 3.84
C PHE A 257 2.71 -9.35 3.04
N ASP A 258 2.96 -10.62 2.71
CA ASP A 258 2.03 -11.54 2.06
C ASP A 258 2.46 -12.97 2.38
N LEU A 259 1.79 -13.58 3.36
CA LEU A 259 2.18 -14.85 3.97
C LEU A 259 0.96 -15.73 4.22
N HIS A 260 1.13 -17.04 4.00
CA HIS A 260 0.14 -18.05 4.28
C HIS A 260 -0.16 -18.18 5.77
N VAL A 261 -1.43 -18.46 6.08
CA VAL A 261 -1.92 -18.55 7.47
C VAL A 261 -2.11 -19.98 7.96
N TRP A 262 -2.01 -20.97 7.06
CA TRP A 262 -2.13 -22.38 7.41
C TRP A 262 -0.78 -23.06 7.52
N GLY A 263 -0.68 -23.97 8.48
CA GLY A 263 0.53 -24.73 8.77
C GLY A 263 0.52 -26.18 8.29
N ASP A 264 -0.59 -26.64 7.72
CA ASP A 264 -0.81 -28.03 7.27
C ASP A 264 -0.64 -28.21 5.76
N GLU A 265 -0.41 -27.14 5.00
CA GLU A 265 -0.11 -27.15 3.57
C GLU A 265 0.97 -26.12 3.20
N PRO A 266 1.75 -26.36 2.12
CA PRO A 266 2.68 -25.37 1.61
C PRO A 266 1.91 -24.32 0.79
N PRO A 267 2.38 -23.07 0.74
CA PRO A 267 1.77 -22.06 -0.10
C PRO A 267 2.11 -22.27 -1.58
N VAL A 268 1.24 -21.78 -2.45
CA VAL A 268 1.35 -21.95 -3.92
C VAL A 268 2.49 -21.17 -4.57
N ASP A 269 2.93 -20.08 -3.92
CA ASP A 269 3.98 -19.18 -4.38
C ASP A 269 5.38 -19.57 -3.86
N ASP A 270 5.45 -20.59 -2.99
CA ASP A 270 6.69 -21.25 -2.59
C ASP A 270 6.41 -22.70 -2.16
N PRO A 271 6.03 -23.58 -3.11
CA PRO A 271 5.54 -24.93 -2.80
C PRO A 271 6.62 -25.88 -2.28
N GLY A 272 7.89 -25.49 -2.36
CA GLY A 272 9.03 -26.27 -1.91
C GLY A 272 9.37 -26.08 -0.42
N GLN A 273 8.79 -25.07 0.25
CA GLN A 273 9.08 -24.80 1.65
C GLN A 273 8.58 -25.92 2.58
N ALA A 274 9.17 -25.99 3.78
CA ALA A 274 8.64 -26.86 4.83
C ALA A 274 7.25 -26.38 5.31
N LEU A 275 6.38 -27.33 5.69
CA LEU A 275 5.03 -27.01 6.16
C LEU A 275 5.06 -26.03 7.34
N GLY A 276 4.25 -24.99 7.23
CA GLY A 276 4.09 -23.95 8.25
C GLY A 276 5.23 -22.93 8.34
N THR A 277 6.16 -22.88 7.37
CA THR A 277 7.23 -21.87 7.38
C THR A 277 6.65 -20.44 7.25
N ASP A 278 5.69 -20.24 6.36
CA ASP A 278 4.97 -18.96 6.21
C ASP A 278 4.28 -18.50 7.50
N VAL A 279 3.44 -19.35 8.11
CA VAL A 279 2.67 -18.96 9.30
C VAL A 279 3.59 -18.71 10.51
N GLN A 280 4.70 -19.45 10.62
CA GLN A 280 5.72 -19.18 11.63
C GLN A 280 6.40 -17.83 11.40
N THR A 281 6.71 -17.51 10.14
CA THR A 281 7.27 -16.20 9.75
C THR A 281 6.30 -15.07 10.08
N LEU A 282 5.01 -15.25 9.78
CA LEU A 282 3.94 -14.30 10.12
C LEU A 282 3.86 -14.07 11.63
N HIS A 283 3.85 -15.14 12.43
CA HIS A 283 3.88 -15.02 13.89
C HIS A 283 5.12 -14.27 14.40
N GLY A 284 6.28 -14.47 13.76
CA GLY A 284 7.51 -13.75 14.08
C GLY A 284 7.42 -12.25 13.78
N ILE A 285 6.87 -11.88 12.63
CA ILE A 285 6.64 -10.48 12.23
C ILE A 285 5.62 -9.82 13.18
N MET A 286 4.47 -10.48 13.42
CA MET A 286 3.44 -9.95 14.29
C MET A 286 3.92 -9.79 15.74
N ARG A 287 4.78 -10.70 16.24
CA ARG A 287 5.41 -10.54 17.55
C ARG A 287 6.27 -9.28 17.61
N SER A 288 7.13 -9.06 16.62
CA SER A 288 7.97 -7.86 16.58
C SER A 288 7.14 -6.59 16.47
N MET A 289 6.11 -6.57 15.61
CA MET A 289 5.23 -5.41 15.51
C MET A 289 4.53 -5.12 16.84
N TYR A 290 4.00 -6.15 17.51
CA TYR A 290 3.37 -5.99 18.83
C TYR A 290 4.32 -5.39 19.88
N GLU A 291 5.59 -5.80 19.86
CA GLU A 291 6.63 -5.26 20.75
C GLU A 291 6.95 -3.80 20.41
N GLN A 292 7.07 -3.45 19.12
CA GLN A 292 7.27 -2.06 18.66
C GLN A 292 6.07 -1.16 19.02
N ALA A 293 4.86 -1.66 18.81
CA ALA A 293 3.59 -1.02 19.14
C ALA A 293 3.33 -0.94 20.66
N LYS A 294 4.15 -1.58 21.49
CA LYS A 294 4.02 -1.60 22.97
C LYS A 294 2.64 -2.07 23.45
N GLY A 295 2.02 -2.95 22.67
CA GLY A 295 0.69 -3.48 22.94
C GLY A 295 -0.49 -2.58 22.55
N GLU A 296 -0.25 -1.48 21.83
CA GLU A 296 -1.32 -0.70 21.19
C GLU A 296 -1.97 -1.47 20.03
N ILE A 297 -3.07 -0.94 19.51
CA ILE A 297 -3.77 -1.51 18.35
C ILE A 297 -2.93 -1.31 17.10
N ILE A 298 -2.80 -2.38 16.31
CA ILE A 298 -2.12 -2.35 15.01
C ILE A 298 -3.17 -2.39 13.91
N HIS A 299 -3.21 -1.37 13.06
CA HIS A 299 -4.07 -1.32 11.88
C HIS A 299 -3.38 -2.03 10.72
N ILE A 300 -3.95 -3.15 10.27
CA ILE A 300 -3.44 -3.89 9.12
C ILE A 300 -4.39 -3.72 7.95
N GLY A 301 -3.97 -2.95 6.95
CA GLY A 301 -4.70 -2.87 5.69
C GLY A 301 -4.44 -4.09 4.83
N GLY A 302 -5.41 -4.39 3.96
CA GLY A 302 -5.26 -5.48 3.03
C GLY A 302 -5.97 -6.76 3.46
N PHE A 303 -5.88 -7.77 2.62
CA PHE A 303 -6.67 -8.99 2.75
C PHE A 303 -5.95 -10.17 2.12
N THR A 304 -6.30 -11.39 2.54
CA THR A 304 -5.86 -12.61 1.86
C THR A 304 -6.22 -12.52 0.37
N PRO A 305 -5.26 -12.70 -0.56
CA PRO A 305 -5.54 -12.60 -1.99
C PRO A 305 -6.21 -13.87 -2.51
N TRP A 306 -7.43 -14.14 -2.04
CA TRP A 306 -8.09 -15.44 -2.10
C TRP A 306 -8.30 -15.97 -3.52
N ALA A 307 -8.34 -15.12 -4.55
CA ALA A 307 -8.44 -15.58 -5.94
C ALA A 307 -7.07 -15.93 -6.58
N TRP A 308 -5.96 -15.50 -5.99
CA TRP A 308 -4.59 -15.74 -6.50
C TRP A 308 -3.80 -16.72 -5.65
N LYS A 309 -3.94 -16.69 -4.32
CA LYS A 309 -3.16 -17.51 -3.40
C LYS A 309 -4.00 -18.01 -2.23
N TYR A 310 -3.52 -19.07 -1.58
CA TYR A 310 -3.82 -19.43 -0.19
C TYR A 310 -5.23 -19.96 0.09
N THR A 311 -6.02 -20.21 -0.95
CA THR A 311 -7.38 -20.75 -0.79
C THR A 311 -7.71 -21.74 -1.91
N ASP A 312 -8.76 -22.52 -1.72
CA ASP A 312 -9.31 -23.46 -2.72
C ASP A 312 -10.10 -22.77 -3.84
N HIS A 313 -10.19 -21.43 -3.84
CA HIS A 313 -10.95 -20.69 -4.83
C HIS A 313 -10.28 -20.66 -6.20
N GLY A 314 -10.95 -21.25 -7.19
CA GLY A 314 -10.54 -21.14 -8.59
C GLY A 314 -9.13 -21.67 -8.81
N ILE A 315 -8.21 -20.78 -9.19
CA ILE A 315 -6.81 -21.15 -9.48
C ILE A 315 -5.85 -20.80 -8.33
N ALA A 316 -6.36 -20.33 -7.18
CA ALA A 316 -5.54 -19.92 -6.05
C ALA A 316 -4.76 -21.08 -5.41
N GLY A 317 -5.22 -22.32 -5.59
CA GLY A 317 -4.44 -23.55 -5.42
C GLY A 317 -4.14 -24.00 -3.98
N GLY A 318 -4.80 -23.43 -2.97
CA GLY A 318 -4.78 -23.91 -1.58
C GLY A 318 -5.85 -24.97 -1.30
N GLY A 319 -5.84 -25.54 -0.09
CA GLY A 319 -6.76 -26.58 0.36
C GLY A 319 -7.89 -26.10 1.27
N HIS A 320 -7.79 -24.86 1.77
CA HIS A 320 -8.78 -24.25 2.67
C HIS A 320 -9.65 -23.21 1.96
N GLY A 321 -10.91 -23.06 2.40
CA GLY A 321 -11.86 -22.13 1.79
C GLY A 321 -11.49 -20.65 2.03
N PRO A 322 -11.93 -19.71 1.16
CA PRO A 322 -11.63 -18.29 1.31
C PRO A 322 -12.02 -17.69 2.67
N VAL A 323 -13.22 -18.05 3.16
CA VAL A 323 -13.72 -17.58 4.45
C VAL A 323 -12.91 -18.21 5.59
N ASP A 324 -12.57 -19.49 5.51
CA ASP A 324 -11.77 -20.13 6.54
C ASP A 324 -10.39 -19.47 6.66
N THR A 325 -9.76 -19.17 5.51
CA THR A 325 -8.47 -18.47 5.46
C THR A 325 -8.57 -17.04 6.02
N GLU A 326 -9.64 -16.30 5.72
CA GLU A 326 -9.92 -14.99 6.35
C GLU A 326 -10.00 -15.09 7.87
N TRP A 327 -10.80 -16.03 8.39
CA TRP A 327 -11.00 -16.19 9.83
C TRP A 327 -9.73 -16.63 10.54
N GLN A 328 -8.93 -17.48 9.90
CA GLN A 328 -7.63 -17.89 10.41
C GLN A 328 -6.65 -16.72 10.44
N TYR A 329 -6.62 -15.88 9.40
CA TYR A 329 -5.85 -14.63 9.40
C TYR A 329 -6.28 -13.71 10.53
N ALA A 330 -7.58 -13.42 10.65
CA ALA A 330 -8.15 -12.57 11.70
C ALA A 330 -7.78 -13.06 13.11
N LYS A 331 -7.85 -14.38 13.33
CA LYS A 331 -7.45 -15.02 14.60
C LYS A 331 -5.97 -14.81 14.92
N ILE A 332 -5.09 -14.99 13.93
CA ILE A 332 -3.64 -14.79 14.12
C ILE A 332 -3.37 -13.35 14.52
N ILE A 333 -3.79 -12.37 13.71
CA ILE A 333 -3.47 -10.96 13.96
C ILE A 333 -4.09 -10.44 15.27
N SER A 334 -5.29 -10.90 15.63
CA SER A 334 -5.97 -10.52 16.88
C SER A 334 -5.20 -10.97 18.13
N THR A 335 -4.39 -12.03 18.03
CA THR A 335 -3.52 -12.48 19.12
C THR A 335 -2.42 -11.46 19.45
N TYR A 336 -2.17 -10.52 18.54
CA TYR A 336 -1.15 -9.48 18.63
C TYR A 336 -1.75 -8.07 18.58
N ASN A 337 -3.02 -7.89 18.95
CA ASN A 337 -3.75 -6.61 18.89
C ASN A 337 -3.89 -6.01 17.47
N GLY A 338 -3.75 -6.84 16.43
CA GLY A 338 -4.02 -6.46 15.06
C GLY A 338 -5.51 -6.39 14.76
N ILE A 339 -5.93 -5.32 14.08
CA ILE A 339 -7.22 -5.22 13.39
C ILE A 339 -7.00 -5.33 11.89
N MET A 340 -7.98 -5.90 11.18
CA MET A 340 -7.97 -5.99 9.72
C MET A 340 -8.89 -4.92 9.14
N ASP A 341 -8.34 -4.09 8.26
CA ASP A 341 -9.07 -3.20 7.37
C ASP A 341 -9.10 -3.84 5.98
N ALA A 342 -10.12 -4.67 5.79
CA ALA A 342 -10.22 -5.61 4.69
C ALA A 342 -10.66 -4.92 3.39
N ASP A 343 -9.87 -5.14 2.33
CA ASP A 343 -10.13 -4.70 0.96
C ASP A 343 -10.39 -5.92 0.04
N ALA A 344 -11.21 -6.87 0.51
CA ALA A 344 -11.51 -8.10 -0.19
C ALA A 344 -11.86 -7.89 -1.67
N LEU A 345 -11.32 -8.73 -2.55
CA LEU A 345 -11.38 -8.58 -4.01
C LEU A 345 -12.76 -8.21 -4.55
N GLY A 346 -12.80 -7.20 -5.43
CA GLY A 346 -14.01 -6.71 -6.06
C GLY A 346 -13.91 -5.23 -6.38
N PHE A 347 -14.86 -4.43 -5.91
CA PHE A 347 -14.79 -2.97 -5.94
C PHE A 347 -14.06 -2.43 -4.69
N SER A 348 -12.89 -2.98 -4.38
CA SER A 348 -12.16 -2.74 -3.13
C SER A 348 -10.87 -1.94 -3.30
N GLY A 349 -10.51 -1.58 -4.53
CA GLY A 349 -9.44 -0.61 -4.75
C GLY A 349 -9.75 0.69 -4.00
N MET A 350 -8.79 1.18 -3.23
CA MET A 350 -8.86 2.40 -2.45
C MET A 350 -7.70 3.31 -2.88
N SER A 351 -7.88 4.01 -4.01
CA SER A 351 -6.93 5.04 -4.43
C SER A 351 -7.00 6.26 -3.52
N ASN A 352 -5.87 6.95 -3.37
CA ASN A 352 -5.75 8.28 -2.75
C ASN A 352 -5.98 8.35 -1.25
N ALA A 353 -5.89 7.23 -0.51
CA ALA A 353 -6.04 7.26 0.95
C ALA A 353 -4.95 8.15 1.61
N SER A 354 -3.73 8.18 1.06
CA SER A 354 -2.67 9.09 1.51
C SER A 354 -3.00 10.57 1.27
N PHE A 355 -3.84 10.88 0.29
CA PHE A 355 -4.31 12.24 0.04
C PHE A 355 -5.46 12.58 0.99
N TYR A 356 -6.44 11.67 1.13
CA TYR A 356 -7.67 11.89 1.89
C TYR A 356 -7.45 11.96 3.40
N GLN A 357 -6.38 11.37 3.95
CA GLN A 357 -6.05 11.49 5.38
C GLN A 357 -5.89 12.95 5.85
N HIS A 358 -5.66 13.88 4.93
CA HIS A 358 -5.52 15.32 5.22
C HIS A 358 -6.84 16.08 5.22
N PHE A 359 -7.97 15.42 4.94
CA PHE A 359 -9.28 16.04 4.98
C PHE A 359 -9.59 16.53 6.41
N PRO A 360 -9.98 17.80 6.61
CA PRO A 360 -10.28 18.32 7.94
C PRO A 360 -11.62 17.76 8.45
N LEU A 361 -11.55 16.86 9.42
CA LEU A 361 -12.72 16.25 10.09
C LEU A 361 -13.31 17.13 11.20
#